data_AF-A0A7S2IGU1-F1
#
_entry.id   AF-A0A7S2IGU1-F1
#
_cell.length_a   1.000
_cell.length_b   1.000
_cell.length_c   1.000
_cell.angle_alpha   90.00
_cell.angle_beta   90.00
_cell.angle_gamma   90.00
#
_symmetry.space_group_name_H-M   'P 1'
#
loop_
_entity.id
_entity.type
_entity.pdbx_description
1 polymer ?
#
loop_
_entity_poly.entity_id
_entity_poly.type
_entity_poly.pdbx_seq_one_letter_code
_entity_poly.pdbx_strand_id
1 'polypeptide(L)'
;DAATADAGALFVRVAELRKYFRAQYAGQKDDHLVQTLKGSCREFEAECVWGYIGWQLPNISHLRLGFYTADIFAPEPTHQRDVVPILDLLQKVKPDIVSVALDPEASGPDTHYKVLQAATAAVQQYADEAKREDITVWGYRNVWFRFEPHEVSTIVPVSLQTISTLNHMFLNAFESQREAEFPAYEIQGPFCAMSQRVQVDQYNIVETCLGYEWFHKHPSPLIRAARGLVFLREMSLQELVQESRALRRQTENF
;
A
#
# COMPACT_ATOMS: atom_id res chain seq x y z
N ASP A 1 -2.89 30.46 -11.96
CA ASP A 1 -2.63 30.53 -13.40
C ASP A 1 -2.51 29.13 -14.01
N ALA A 2 -3.65 28.47 -14.19
CA ALA A 2 -3.71 27.32 -15.09
C ALA A 2 -3.82 27.91 -16.51
N ALA A 3 -2.74 27.76 -17.27
CA ALA A 3 -2.64 28.23 -18.64
C ALA A 3 -3.90 27.84 -19.43
N THR A 4 -4.45 28.79 -20.17
CA THR A 4 -5.43 28.54 -21.23
C THR A 4 -4.80 27.60 -22.25
N ALA A 5 -4.92 26.29 -22.00
CA ALA A 5 -4.53 25.29 -22.97
C ALA A 5 -5.37 25.52 -24.21
N ASP A 6 -4.70 25.77 -25.34
CA ASP A 6 -5.36 25.81 -26.63
C ASP A 6 -6.06 24.46 -26.84
N ALA A 7 -7.40 24.49 -26.87
CA ALA A 7 -8.21 23.30 -27.05
C ALA A 7 -7.80 22.54 -28.33
N GLY A 8 -7.34 23.25 -29.37
CA GLY A 8 -6.80 22.66 -30.58
C GLY A 8 -5.59 21.77 -30.32
N ALA A 9 -4.61 22.25 -29.56
CA ALA A 9 -3.43 21.49 -29.17
C ALA A 9 -3.78 20.23 -28.36
N LEU A 10 -4.77 20.31 -27.46
CA LEU A 10 -5.26 19.16 -26.70
C LEU A 10 -5.89 18.09 -27.61
N PHE A 11 -6.71 18.49 -28.59
CA PHE A 11 -7.30 17.55 -29.54
C PHE A 11 -6.25 16.82 -30.37
N VAL A 12 -5.21 17.53 -30.83
CA VAL A 12 -4.08 16.92 -31.53
C VAL A 12 -3.40 15.90 -30.63
N ARG A 13 -3.11 16.25 -29.37
CA ARG A 13 -2.45 15.34 -28.43
C ARG A 13 -3.29 14.09 -28.13
N VAL A 14 -4.61 14.23 -28.00
CA VAL A 14 -5.52 13.09 -27.84
C VAL A 14 -5.52 12.19 -29.07
N ALA A 15 -5.48 12.76 -30.28
CA ALA A 15 -5.40 11.99 -31.51
C ALA A 15 -4.09 11.19 -31.61
N GLU A 16 -2.96 11.81 -31.23
CA GLU A 16 -1.65 11.15 -31.14
C GLU A 16 -1.66 9.99 -30.14
N LEU A 17 -2.18 10.20 -28.93
CA LEU A 17 -2.28 9.15 -27.91
C LEU A 17 -3.16 7.98 -28.38
N ARG A 18 -4.29 8.27 -29.05
CA ARG A 18 -5.14 7.22 -29.64
C ARG A 18 -4.40 6.40 -30.69
N LYS A 19 -3.62 7.06 -31.56
CA LYS A 19 -2.79 6.37 -32.56
C LYS A 19 -1.69 5.54 -31.87
N TYR A 20 -1.04 6.10 -30.86
CA TYR A 20 -0.03 5.44 -30.06
C TYR A 20 -0.56 4.14 -29.45
N PHE A 21 -1.68 4.20 -28.71
CA PHE A 21 -2.24 3.03 -28.01
C PHE A 21 -2.78 1.95 -28.96
N ARG A 22 -3.31 2.33 -30.13
CA ARG A 22 -3.73 1.35 -31.16
C ARG A 22 -2.56 0.57 -31.76
N ALA A 23 -1.34 1.11 -31.70
CA ALA A 23 -0.15 0.47 -32.21
C ALA A 23 0.60 -0.35 -31.15
N GLN A 24 0.19 -0.29 -29.87
CA GLN A 24 0.85 -1.06 -28.81
C GLN A 24 0.31 -2.49 -28.71
N TYR A 25 1.12 -3.39 -28.17
CA TYR A 25 0.70 -4.72 -27.71
C TYR A 25 0.83 -4.86 -26.18
N ALA A 26 0.14 -5.85 -25.60
CA ALA A 26 0.16 -6.08 -24.17
C ALA A 26 1.58 -6.41 -23.66
N GLY A 27 2.01 -5.76 -22.58
CA GLY A 27 3.36 -5.90 -22.01
C GLY A 27 4.45 -5.11 -22.73
N GLN A 28 4.12 -4.36 -23.79
CA GLN A 28 5.06 -3.44 -24.42
C GLN A 28 5.43 -2.30 -23.47
N LYS A 29 6.74 -2.03 -23.34
CA LYS A 29 7.24 -0.88 -22.58
C LYS A 29 6.82 0.42 -23.27
N ASP A 30 6.14 1.27 -22.52
CA ASP A 30 5.71 2.57 -23.00
C ASP A 30 6.85 3.58 -23.07
N ASP A 31 6.68 4.64 -23.87
CA ASP A 31 7.57 5.80 -23.80
C ASP A 31 7.43 6.56 -22.46
N HIS A 32 8.42 7.39 -22.13
CA HIS A 32 8.46 8.09 -20.84
C HIS A 32 7.25 9.02 -20.62
N LEU A 33 6.74 9.66 -21.68
CA LEU A 33 5.61 10.57 -21.56
C LEU A 33 4.31 9.81 -21.24
N VAL A 34 4.12 8.65 -21.87
CA VAL A 34 2.97 7.77 -21.60
C VAL A 34 3.08 7.12 -20.23
N GLN A 35 4.28 6.71 -19.80
CA GLN A 35 4.50 6.23 -18.43
C GLN A 35 4.13 7.32 -17.41
N THR A 36 4.56 8.56 -17.63
CA THR A 36 4.23 9.70 -16.77
C THR A 36 2.73 9.95 -16.72
N LEU A 37 2.04 9.91 -17.88
CA LEU A 37 0.60 10.07 -17.98
C LEU A 37 -0.14 8.97 -17.20
N LYS A 38 0.20 7.70 -17.42
CA LYS A 38 -0.39 6.55 -16.72
C LYS A 38 -0.15 6.63 -15.22
N GLY A 39 1.06 6.96 -14.79
CA GLY A 39 1.40 7.17 -13.39
C GLY A 39 0.54 8.25 -12.76
N SER A 40 0.38 9.40 -13.44
CA SER A 40 -0.43 10.52 -12.94
C SER A 40 -1.92 10.17 -12.84
N CYS A 41 -2.45 9.35 -13.76
CA CYS A 41 -3.81 8.81 -13.61
C CYS A 41 -3.94 7.95 -12.36
N ARG A 42 -2.98 7.06 -12.08
CA ARG A 42 -3.00 6.19 -10.89
C ARG A 42 -2.80 6.95 -9.59
N GLU A 43 -2.00 8.01 -9.60
CA GLU A 43 -1.87 8.94 -8.47
C GLU A 43 -3.22 9.60 -8.16
N PHE A 44 -3.94 10.07 -9.18
CA PHE A 44 -5.28 10.63 -9.02
C PHE A 44 -6.30 9.59 -8.50
N GLU A 45 -6.26 8.36 -9.00
CA GLU A 45 -7.09 7.27 -8.48
C GLU A 45 -6.81 7.01 -6.98
N ALA A 46 -5.54 7.01 -6.57
CA ALA A 46 -5.15 6.86 -5.17
C ALA A 46 -5.60 8.07 -4.32
N GLU A 47 -5.51 9.29 -4.84
CA GLU A 47 -6.00 10.50 -4.17
C GLU A 47 -7.51 10.47 -3.95
N CYS A 48 -8.28 9.94 -4.92
CA CYS A 48 -9.71 9.75 -4.76
C CYS A 48 -10.04 8.87 -3.53
N VAL A 49 -9.29 7.79 -3.31
CA VAL A 49 -9.46 6.93 -2.12
C VAL A 49 -9.26 7.73 -0.83
N TRP A 50 -8.20 8.53 -0.76
CA TRP A 50 -7.94 9.37 0.42
C TRP A 50 -9.04 10.43 0.61
N GLY A 51 -9.55 11.00 -0.49
CA GLY A 51 -10.67 11.95 -0.48
C GLY A 51 -11.97 11.36 0.07
N TYR A 52 -12.25 10.07 -0.17
CA TYR A 52 -13.43 9.38 0.36
C TYR A 52 -13.54 9.41 1.90
N ILE A 53 -12.40 9.47 2.58
CA ILE A 53 -12.30 9.52 4.05
C ILE A 53 -11.85 10.89 4.56
N GLY A 54 -11.88 11.92 3.72
CA GLY A 54 -11.70 13.32 4.11
C GLY A 54 -10.25 13.82 4.15
N TRP A 55 -9.28 13.06 3.64
CA TRP A 55 -7.91 13.57 3.51
C TRP A 55 -7.80 14.57 2.36
N GLN A 56 -6.98 15.58 2.57
CA GLN A 56 -6.69 16.61 1.58
C GLN A 56 -5.32 16.37 0.93
N LEU A 57 -5.15 16.83 -0.32
CA LEU A 57 -3.92 16.68 -1.11
C LEU A 57 -2.63 17.08 -0.36
N PRO A 58 -2.57 18.11 0.49
CA PRO A 58 -1.35 18.44 1.24
C PRO A 58 -0.85 17.32 2.18
N ASN A 59 -1.70 16.35 2.52
CA ASN A 59 -1.36 15.20 3.36
C ASN A 59 -0.89 13.98 2.55
N ILE A 60 -0.94 14.06 1.21
CA ILE A 60 -0.61 12.96 0.30
C ILE A 60 0.69 13.34 -0.42
N SER A 61 1.64 12.40 -0.47
CA SER A 61 2.94 12.64 -1.10
C SER A 61 3.30 11.49 -2.03
N HIS A 62 3.34 11.77 -3.34
CA HIS A 62 3.78 10.82 -4.37
C HIS A 62 5.28 10.96 -4.59
N LEU A 63 6.07 10.15 -3.89
CA LEU A 63 7.54 10.28 -3.89
C LEU A 63 8.21 9.80 -5.18
N ARG A 64 7.50 9.03 -6.02
CA ARG A 64 8.01 8.47 -7.29
C ARG A 64 9.44 7.91 -7.14
N LEU A 65 9.63 7.01 -6.18
CA LEU A 65 10.95 6.43 -5.87
C LEU A 65 11.56 5.81 -7.13
N GLY A 66 12.86 6.00 -7.33
CA GLY A 66 13.50 5.75 -8.61
C GLY A 66 13.72 4.27 -8.97
N PHE A 67 13.42 3.34 -8.07
CA PHE A 67 13.28 1.92 -8.44
C PHE A 67 11.96 1.59 -9.12
N TYR A 68 10.95 2.47 -9.10
CA TYR A 68 9.74 2.29 -9.90
C TYR A 68 10.03 2.62 -11.37
N THR A 69 10.44 1.61 -12.11
CA THR A 69 10.67 1.69 -13.57
C THR A 69 9.73 0.75 -14.31
N ALA A 70 9.59 0.97 -15.63
CA ALA A 70 8.89 0.03 -16.51
C ALA A 70 9.78 -1.16 -16.95
N ASP A 71 10.89 -1.40 -16.26
CA ASP A 71 11.76 -2.54 -16.53
C ASP A 71 11.22 -3.80 -15.83
N ILE A 72 11.49 -4.95 -16.44
CA ILE A 72 11.08 -6.25 -15.87
C ILE A 72 11.75 -6.47 -14.51
N PHE A 73 13.01 -6.02 -14.39
CA PHE A 73 13.77 -6.04 -13.15
C PHE A 73 14.00 -4.61 -12.68
N ALA A 74 13.25 -4.20 -11.67
CA ALA A 74 13.46 -2.92 -11.02
C ALA A 74 14.86 -2.86 -10.39
N PRO A 75 15.61 -1.76 -10.51
CA PRO A 75 16.92 -1.66 -9.86
C PRO A 75 16.81 -1.68 -8.34
N GLU A 76 17.84 -2.15 -7.66
CA GLU A 76 17.90 -2.10 -6.19
C GLU A 76 17.81 -0.65 -5.67
N PRO A 77 17.14 -0.41 -4.53
CA PRO A 77 17.05 0.92 -3.94
C PRO A 77 18.44 1.42 -3.55
N THR A 78 18.68 2.71 -3.79
CA THR A 78 19.92 3.38 -3.38
C THR A 78 19.59 4.49 -2.39
N HIS A 79 20.55 4.82 -1.54
CA HIS A 79 20.35 5.82 -0.49
C HIS A 79 19.87 7.17 -1.06
N GLN A 80 20.64 7.77 -1.98
CA GLN A 80 20.31 9.09 -2.52
C GLN A 80 19.01 9.13 -3.34
N ARG A 81 18.70 8.06 -4.07
CA ARG A 81 17.54 8.03 -4.98
C ARG A 81 16.23 7.71 -4.27
N ASP A 82 16.26 6.83 -3.27
CA ASP A 82 15.05 6.21 -2.72
C ASP A 82 14.89 6.41 -1.21
N VAL A 83 15.98 6.54 -0.46
CA VAL A 83 15.93 6.74 1.01
C VAL A 83 15.74 8.22 1.34
N VAL A 84 16.52 9.11 0.72
CA VAL A 84 16.47 10.55 0.97
C VAL A 84 15.07 11.15 0.78
N PRO A 85 14.30 10.85 -0.30
CA PRO A 85 12.95 11.38 -0.44
C PRO A 85 12.00 10.99 0.70
N ILE A 86 12.15 9.79 1.26
CA ILE A 86 11.36 9.34 2.41
C ILE A 86 11.82 10.07 3.68
N LEU A 87 13.13 10.19 3.88
CA LEU A 87 13.72 10.93 5.01
C LEU A 87 13.22 12.38 5.06
N ASP A 88 13.25 13.07 3.92
CA ASP A 88 12.76 14.45 3.80
C ASP A 88 11.28 14.57 4.21
N LEU A 89 10.45 13.58 3.81
CA LEU A 89 9.05 13.51 4.20
C LEU A 89 8.90 13.28 5.72
N LEU A 90 9.68 12.37 6.30
CA LEU A 90 9.67 12.09 7.74
C LEU A 90 10.08 13.34 8.55
N GLN A 91 11.10 14.07 8.11
CA GLN A 91 11.53 15.32 8.75
C GLN A 91 10.44 16.41 8.70
N LYS A 92 9.66 16.46 7.62
CA LYS A 92 8.54 17.38 7.45
C LYS A 92 7.35 17.01 8.34
N VAL A 93 6.95 15.73 8.34
CA VAL A 93 5.75 15.23 9.03
C VAL A 93 5.97 15.04 10.53
N LYS A 94 7.18 14.62 10.92
CA LYS A 94 7.57 14.28 12.30
C LYS A 94 6.65 13.25 12.96
N PRO A 95 6.50 12.05 12.36
CA PRO A 95 5.51 11.08 12.81
C PRO A 95 5.87 10.46 14.17
N ASP A 96 4.85 10.10 14.94
CA ASP A 96 4.96 9.22 16.11
C ASP A 96 4.75 7.74 15.74
N ILE A 97 3.93 7.49 14.70
CA ILE A 97 3.66 6.16 14.19
C ILE A 97 3.97 6.12 12.69
N VAL A 98 4.71 5.09 12.26
CA VAL A 98 4.96 4.81 10.85
C VAL A 98 4.39 3.45 10.49
N SER A 99 3.43 3.41 9.56
CA SER A 99 2.88 2.16 9.03
C SER A 99 3.67 1.69 7.81
N VAL A 100 4.02 0.40 7.75
CA VAL A 100 4.76 -0.20 6.62
C VAL A 100 4.19 -1.57 6.23
N ALA A 101 4.26 -1.89 4.94
CA ALA A 101 3.98 -3.25 4.48
C ALA A 101 5.15 -4.17 4.86
N LEU A 102 4.86 -5.28 5.56
CA LEU A 102 5.82 -6.30 6.01
C LEU A 102 5.69 -7.59 5.21
N ASP A 103 5.84 -7.42 3.91
CA ASP A 103 5.63 -8.45 2.92
C ASP A 103 7.00 -8.98 2.46
N PRO A 104 7.26 -10.30 2.51
CA PRO A 104 8.45 -10.89 1.92
C PRO A 104 8.52 -10.64 0.42
N GLU A 105 9.72 -10.65 -0.15
CA GLU A 105 9.97 -10.36 -1.58
C GLU A 105 9.16 -11.25 -2.54
N ALA A 106 8.84 -12.48 -2.12
CA ALA A 106 8.06 -13.44 -2.91
C ALA A 106 6.54 -13.40 -2.66
N SER A 107 6.05 -12.49 -1.82
CA SER A 107 4.61 -12.40 -1.50
C SER A 107 3.80 -11.54 -2.49
N GLY A 108 4.43 -10.95 -3.51
CA GLY A 108 3.77 -10.07 -4.46
C GLY A 108 4.78 -9.42 -5.42
N PRO A 109 4.50 -8.22 -5.95
CA PRO A 109 5.50 -7.46 -6.69
C PRO A 109 6.69 -7.11 -5.80
N ASP A 110 7.91 -7.46 -6.22
CA ASP A 110 9.22 -7.18 -5.59
C ASP A 110 9.35 -5.75 -5.01
N THR A 111 8.63 -4.80 -5.61
CA THR A 111 8.52 -3.42 -5.13
C THR A 111 8.14 -3.26 -3.65
N HIS A 112 7.33 -4.14 -3.04
CA HIS A 112 6.97 -4.02 -1.62
C HIS A 112 8.21 -4.20 -0.72
N TYR A 113 9.02 -5.20 -1.03
CA TYR A 113 10.27 -5.45 -0.32
C TYR A 113 11.25 -4.28 -0.48
N LYS A 114 11.39 -3.74 -1.71
CA LYS A 114 12.23 -2.56 -1.98
C LYS A 114 11.78 -1.32 -1.20
N VAL A 115 10.46 -1.08 -1.13
CA VAL A 115 9.88 -0.02 -0.29
C VAL A 115 10.21 -0.26 1.18
N LEU A 116 10.07 -1.49 1.69
CA LEU A 116 10.38 -1.82 3.08
C LEU A 116 11.86 -1.52 3.42
N GLN A 117 12.80 -1.90 2.54
CA GLN A 117 14.22 -1.60 2.76
C GLN A 117 14.48 -0.09 2.76
N ALA A 118 13.92 0.65 1.80
CA ALA A 118 14.10 2.09 1.70
C ALA A 118 13.47 2.85 2.88
N ALA A 119 12.25 2.49 3.27
CA ALA A 119 11.55 3.07 4.42
C ALA A 119 12.26 2.73 5.74
N THR A 120 12.73 1.50 5.93
CA THR A 120 13.47 1.11 7.14
C THR A 120 14.74 1.94 7.29
N ALA A 121 15.51 2.12 6.20
CA ALA A 121 16.71 2.96 6.21
C ALA A 121 16.38 4.43 6.53
N ALA A 122 15.29 4.96 5.96
CA ALA A 122 14.87 6.34 6.18
C ALA A 122 14.38 6.59 7.60
N VAL A 123 13.56 5.69 8.16
CA VAL A 123 13.05 5.80 9.53
C VAL A 123 14.20 5.67 10.53
N GLN A 124 15.14 4.75 10.29
CA GLN A 124 16.32 4.61 11.14
C GLN A 124 17.15 5.90 11.15
N GLN A 125 17.48 6.43 9.97
CA GLN A 125 18.24 7.67 9.87
C GLN A 125 17.50 8.87 10.48
N TYR A 126 16.19 8.99 10.25
CA TYR A 126 15.36 10.03 10.85
C TYR A 126 15.37 9.97 12.37
N ALA A 127 15.20 8.78 12.94
CA ALA A 127 15.21 8.57 14.39
C ALA A 127 16.56 8.95 15.00
N ASP A 128 17.67 8.57 14.35
CA ASP A 128 19.02 8.90 14.79
C ASP A 128 19.28 10.43 14.75
N GLU A 129 18.90 11.09 13.64
CA GLU A 129 19.06 12.54 13.46
C GLU A 129 18.18 13.35 14.43
N ALA A 130 16.95 12.91 14.64
CA ALA A 130 15.98 13.54 15.53
C ALA A 130 16.16 13.14 17.01
N LYS A 131 17.03 12.16 17.30
CA LYS A 131 17.21 11.53 18.62
C LYS A 131 15.90 11.03 19.23
N ARG A 132 15.06 10.41 18.40
CA ARG A 132 13.77 9.82 18.78
C ARG A 132 13.94 8.32 19.00
N GLU A 133 13.54 7.83 20.17
CA GLU A 133 13.49 6.40 20.50
C GLU A 133 12.04 5.87 20.60
N ASP A 134 11.07 6.78 20.51
CA ASP A 134 9.64 6.61 20.78
C ASP A 134 8.79 6.52 19.50
N ILE A 135 9.42 6.28 18.33
CA ILE A 135 8.69 6.03 17.09
C ILE A 135 8.18 4.59 17.11
N THR A 136 6.86 4.44 17.01
CA THR A 136 6.19 3.15 16.88
C THR A 136 6.02 2.78 15.40
N VAL A 137 6.28 1.53 15.06
CA VAL A 137 6.08 1.02 13.70
C VAL A 137 4.89 0.07 13.68
N TRP A 138 3.96 0.29 12.76
CA TRP A 138 2.85 -0.63 12.51
C TRP A 138 3.07 -1.39 11.21
N GLY A 139 3.43 -2.65 11.34
CA GLY A 139 3.50 -3.58 10.23
C GLY A 139 2.12 -4.12 9.85
N TYR A 140 1.77 -4.03 8.58
CA TYR A 140 0.63 -4.74 8.01
C TYR A 140 1.12 -5.66 6.88
N ARG A 141 0.36 -6.69 6.56
CA ARG A 141 0.62 -7.53 5.38
C ARG A 141 -0.47 -7.35 4.33
N ASN A 142 -0.14 -7.69 3.09
CA ASN A 142 -1.07 -7.64 1.98
C ASN A 142 -2.07 -8.83 1.97
N VAL A 143 -2.78 -9.03 0.85
CA VAL A 143 -3.78 -10.09 0.70
C VAL A 143 -3.19 -11.47 0.34
N TRP A 144 -1.96 -11.50 -0.17
CA TRP A 144 -1.22 -12.67 -0.62
C TRP A 144 -0.43 -13.34 0.51
N PHE A 145 0.09 -12.54 1.45
CA PHE A 145 0.78 -13.03 2.64
C PHE A 145 0.09 -12.47 3.87
N ARG A 146 -0.32 -13.33 4.80
CA ARG A 146 -1.22 -12.95 5.89
C ARG A 146 -0.54 -13.26 7.22
N PHE A 147 -0.88 -12.50 8.25
CA PHE A 147 -0.44 -12.83 9.61
C PHE A 147 -1.30 -13.95 10.19
N GLU A 148 -0.64 -14.85 10.90
CA GLU A 148 -1.29 -15.74 11.87
C GLU A 148 -1.54 -14.99 13.19
N PRO A 149 -2.54 -15.39 14.00
CA PRO A 149 -2.88 -14.69 15.24
C PRO A 149 -1.73 -14.55 16.24
N HIS A 150 -0.76 -15.46 16.22
CA HIS A 150 0.39 -15.42 17.14
C HIS A 150 1.50 -14.47 16.67
N GLU A 151 1.42 -13.93 15.46
CA GLU A 151 2.40 -12.99 14.90
C GLU A 151 2.03 -11.53 15.15
N VAL A 152 0.83 -11.26 15.68
CA VAL A 152 0.25 -9.91 15.72
C VAL A 152 0.15 -9.41 17.15
N SER A 153 0.28 -8.11 17.31
CA SER A 153 0.15 -7.43 18.62
C SER A 153 -1.06 -6.50 18.66
N THR A 154 -1.64 -6.16 17.51
CA THR A 154 -2.81 -5.29 17.40
C THR A 154 -3.83 -5.90 16.45
N ILE A 155 -5.11 -5.88 16.87
CA ILE A 155 -6.23 -6.34 16.06
C ILE A 155 -7.26 -5.21 15.99
N VAL A 156 -7.57 -4.77 14.78
CA VAL A 156 -8.55 -3.70 14.53
C VAL A 156 -9.88 -4.33 14.09
N PRO A 157 -10.98 -4.14 14.83
CA PRO A 157 -12.28 -4.66 14.42
C PRO A 157 -12.86 -3.87 13.25
N VAL A 158 -13.42 -4.59 12.28
CA VAL A 158 -14.01 -4.03 11.07
C VAL A 158 -15.50 -4.38 11.03
N SER A 159 -16.35 -3.37 10.89
CA SER A 159 -17.80 -3.55 10.77
C SER A 159 -18.21 -3.86 9.32
N LEU A 160 -19.44 -4.37 9.12
CA LEU A 160 -20.01 -4.50 7.77
C LEU A 160 -20.10 -3.17 7.02
N GLN A 161 -20.38 -2.08 7.73
CA GLN A 161 -20.41 -0.74 7.15
C GLN A 161 -19.01 -0.34 6.64
N THR A 162 -17.97 -0.62 7.42
CA THR A 162 -16.58 -0.35 7.03
C THR A 162 -16.18 -1.20 5.84
N ILE A 163 -16.48 -2.51 5.85
CA ILE A 163 -16.22 -3.41 4.70
C ILE A 163 -16.90 -2.88 3.43
N SER A 164 -18.19 -2.55 3.51
CA SER A 164 -18.94 -2.01 2.38
C SER A 164 -18.32 -0.70 1.87
N THR A 165 -17.94 0.20 2.78
CA THR A 165 -17.31 1.48 2.43
C THR A 165 -15.98 1.27 1.73
N LEU A 166 -15.09 0.42 2.26
CA LEU A 166 -13.79 0.11 1.66
C LEU A 166 -13.94 -0.51 0.26
N ASN A 167 -14.92 -1.40 0.08
CA ASN A 167 -15.21 -1.98 -1.24
C ASN A 167 -15.67 -0.91 -2.24
N HIS A 168 -16.63 -0.06 -1.85
CA HIS A 168 -17.09 1.01 -2.73
C HIS A 168 -15.99 2.02 -3.03
N MET A 169 -15.16 2.37 -2.05
CA MET A 169 -13.99 3.24 -2.25
C MET A 169 -13.07 2.66 -3.32
N PHE A 170 -12.72 1.37 -3.21
CA PHE A 170 -11.85 0.71 -4.18
C PHE A 170 -12.47 0.68 -5.58
N LEU A 171 -13.71 0.22 -5.70
CA LEU A 171 -14.39 0.02 -6.99
C LEU A 171 -14.64 1.32 -7.77
N ASN A 172 -14.85 2.43 -7.09
CA ASN A 172 -15.11 3.73 -7.70
C ASN A 172 -13.85 4.57 -7.95
N ALA A 173 -12.79 4.34 -7.17
CA ALA A 173 -11.57 5.13 -7.29
C ALA A 173 -10.56 4.50 -8.25
N PHE A 174 -10.35 3.19 -8.18
CA PHE A 174 -9.31 2.50 -8.94
C PHE A 174 -9.82 1.94 -10.28
N GLU A 175 -10.39 2.78 -11.14
CA GLU A 175 -10.95 2.35 -12.42
C GLU A 175 -9.93 1.58 -13.28
N SER A 176 -8.69 2.05 -13.36
CA SER A 176 -7.64 1.37 -14.13
C SER A 176 -7.15 0.05 -13.52
N GLN A 177 -7.41 -0.20 -12.23
CA GLN A 177 -6.93 -1.37 -11.50
C GLN A 177 -8.06 -2.35 -11.10
N ARG A 178 -9.33 -1.95 -11.23
CA ARG A 178 -10.49 -2.74 -10.79
C ARG A 178 -10.56 -4.10 -11.44
N GLU A 179 -10.25 -4.15 -12.74
CA GLU A 179 -10.28 -5.34 -13.58
C GLU A 179 -8.88 -5.87 -13.90
N ALA A 180 -7.84 -5.32 -13.26
CA ALA A 180 -6.49 -5.75 -13.50
C ALA A 180 -6.29 -7.19 -13.00
N GLU A 181 -5.81 -8.06 -13.89
CA GLU A 181 -5.48 -9.44 -13.57
C GLU A 181 -4.21 -9.45 -12.72
N PHE A 182 -4.34 -9.92 -11.47
CA PHE A 182 -3.20 -10.21 -10.61
C PHE A 182 -3.25 -11.66 -10.16
N PRO A 183 -2.09 -12.30 -9.95
CA PRO A 183 -2.01 -13.73 -9.67
C PRO A 183 -2.44 -14.03 -8.23
N ALA A 184 -3.75 -14.08 -7.99
CA ALA A 184 -4.33 -14.71 -6.82
C ALA A 184 -5.12 -15.94 -7.28
N TYR A 185 -4.45 -17.11 -7.31
CA TYR A 185 -5.07 -18.36 -7.76
C TYR A 185 -6.34 -18.75 -6.97
N GLU A 186 -6.49 -18.20 -5.76
CA GLU A 186 -7.55 -18.52 -4.82
C GLU A 186 -8.90 -17.87 -5.17
N ILE A 187 -8.93 -16.77 -5.92
CA ILE A 187 -10.15 -15.97 -6.15
C ILE A 187 -10.09 -15.21 -7.48
N GLN A 188 -11.12 -15.34 -8.31
CA GLN A 188 -11.39 -14.44 -9.43
C GLN A 188 -12.18 -13.22 -8.93
N GLY A 189 -11.64 -12.01 -9.09
CA GLY A 189 -12.35 -10.76 -8.75
C GLY A 189 -11.44 -9.60 -8.36
N PRO A 190 -12.01 -8.43 -8.03
CA PRO A 190 -11.25 -7.24 -7.63
C PRO A 190 -10.58 -7.43 -6.25
N PHE A 191 -9.47 -6.75 -6.01
CA PHE A 191 -8.71 -6.84 -4.76
C PHE A 191 -9.52 -6.57 -3.50
N CYS A 192 -10.50 -5.67 -3.57
CA CYS A 192 -11.35 -5.37 -2.42
C CYS A 192 -12.15 -6.60 -1.94
N ALA A 193 -12.55 -7.49 -2.86
CA ALA A 193 -13.21 -8.75 -2.50
C ALA A 193 -12.25 -9.69 -1.75
N MET A 194 -10.98 -9.72 -2.17
CA MET A 194 -9.93 -10.49 -1.49
C MET A 194 -9.66 -9.93 -0.09
N SER A 195 -9.53 -8.60 0.04
CA SER A 195 -9.34 -7.94 1.33
C SER A 195 -10.51 -8.21 2.29
N GLN A 196 -11.75 -8.12 1.81
CA GLN A 196 -12.93 -8.48 2.61
C GLN A 196 -12.85 -9.92 3.10
N ARG A 197 -12.50 -10.87 2.23
CA ARG A 197 -12.40 -12.29 2.63
C ARG A 197 -11.34 -12.48 3.70
N VAL A 198 -10.16 -11.89 3.54
CA VAL A 198 -9.09 -11.93 4.55
C VAL A 198 -9.58 -11.40 5.90
N GLN A 199 -10.30 -10.27 5.90
CA GLN A 199 -10.82 -9.69 7.14
C GLN A 199 -11.83 -10.60 7.82
N VAL A 200 -12.73 -11.23 7.05
CA VAL A 200 -13.72 -12.19 7.57
C VAL A 200 -13.04 -13.46 8.09
N ASP A 201 -12.04 -13.98 7.38
CA ASP A 201 -11.29 -15.16 7.80
C ASP A 201 -10.52 -14.88 9.12
N GLN A 202 -9.88 -13.72 9.25
CA GLN A 202 -9.25 -13.28 10.49
C GLN A 202 -10.26 -13.18 11.65
N TYR A 203 -11.46 -12.66 11.39
CA TYR A 203 -12.55 -12.67 12.37
C TYR A 203 -12.92 -14.09 12.81
N ASN A 204 -13.12 -15.01 11.87
CA ASN A 204 -13.52 -16.39 12.17
C ASN A 204 -12.48 -17.13 13.02
N ILE A 205 -11.19 -16.88 12.78
CA ILE A 205 -10.11 -17.48 13.57
C ILE A 205 -10.23 -17.03 15.04
N VAL A 206 -10.38 -15.72 15.28
CA VAL A 206 -10.47 -15.17 16.64
C VAL A 206 -11.80 -15.53 17.31
N GLU A 207 -12.91 -15.54 16.57
CA GLU A 207 -14.22 -16.00 17.08
C GLU A 207 -14.17 -17.48 17.49
N THR A 208 -13.45 -18.33 16.75
CA THR A 208 -13.24 -19.73 17.13
C THR A 208 -12.52 -19.83 18.48
N CYS A 209 -11.54 -18.95 18.76
CA CYS A 209 -10.78 -18.96 20.00
C CYS A 209 -11.54 -18.35 21.19
N LEU A 210 -12.23 -17.23 20.98
CA LEU A 210 -12.89 -16.46 22.06
C LEU A 210 -14.36 -16.83 22.27
N GLY A 211 -15.00 -17.40 21.24
CA GLY A 211 -16.39 -17.81 21.24
C GLY A 211 -17.37 -16.69 20.85
N TYR A 212 -18.50 -17.11 20.29
CA TYR A 212 -19.61 -16.24 19.87
C TYR A 212 -20.06 -15.26 20.96
N GLU A 213 -20.22 -15.75 22.19
CA GLU A 213 -20.72 -14.97 23.33
C GLU A 213 -19.78 -13.82 23.69
N TRP A 214 -18.47 -14.02 23.57
CA TRP A 214 -17.48 -12.98 23.85
C TRP A 214 -17.67 -11.78 22.93
N PHE A 215 -17.85 -12.02 21.62
CA PHE A 215 -18.10 -10.97 20.64
C PHE A 215 -19.47 -10.31 20.85
N HIS A 216 -20.53 -11.09 21.04
CA HIS A 216 -21.91 -10.59 21.04
C HIS A 216 -22.33 -9.91 22.34
N LYS A 217 -21.71 -10.28 23.47
CA LYS A 217 -21.95 -9.66 24.78
C LYS A 217 -20.81 -8.74 25.22
N HIS A 218 -19.82 -8.48 24.35
CA HIS A 218 -18.70 -7.61 24.67
C HIS A 218 -19.19 -6.22 25.13
N PRO A 219 -18.58 -5.57 26.15
CA PRO A 219 -18.97 -4.22 26.58
C PRO A 219 -18.88 -3.17 25.46
N SER A 220 -17.86 -3.27 24.61
CA SER A 220 -17.64 -2.37 23.47
C SER A 220 -18.63 -2.64 22.33
N PRO A 221 -19.45 -1.64 21.91
CA PRO A 221 -20.33 -1.75 20.74
C PRO A 221 -19.57 -2.02 19.43
N LEU A 222 -18.35 -1.50 19.32
CA LEU A 222 -17.48 -1.69 18.15
C LEU A 222 -17.17 -3.17 17.93
N ILE A 223 -16.85 -3.90 19.00
CA ILE A 223 -16.54 -5.34 18.94
C ILE A 223 -17.80 -6.14 18.62
N ARG A 224 -18.97 -5.81 19.20
CA ARG A 224 -20.24 -6.47 18.88
C ARG A 224 -20.62 -6.31 17.39
N ALA A 225 -20.28 -5.16 16.79
CA ALA A 225 -20.54 -4.84 15.40
C ALA A 225 -19.48 -5.40 14.42
N ALA A 226 -18.37 -5.95 14.92
CA ALA A 226 -17.30 -6.47 14.09
C ALA A 226 -17.77 -7.69 13.30
N ARG A 227 -17.46 -7.73 12.00
CA ARG A 227 -17.65 -8.88 11.10
C ARG A 227 -16.41 -9.16 10.25
N GLY A 228 -15.35 -8.40 10.47
CA GLY A 228 -14.01 -8.63 9.99
C GLY A 228 -13.01 -8.15 11.04
N LEU A 229 -11.77 -8.61 10.95
CA LEU A 229 -10.66 -8.11 11.74
C LEU A 229 -9.51 -7.74 10.79
N VAL A 230 -8.68 -6.78 11.19
CA VAL A 230 -7.40 -6.49 10.53
C VAL A 230 -6.30 -6.72 11.54
N PHE A 231 -5.36 -7.58 11.17
CA PHE A 231 -4.20 -7.92 11.95
C PHE A 231 -3.03 -6.97 11.66
N LEU A 232 -2.45 -6.42 12.71
CA LEU A 232 -1.29 -5.53 12.66
C LEU A 232 -0.24 -6.00 13.67
N ARG A 233 1.03 -5.79 13.31
CA ARG A 233 2.17 -6.00 14.19
C ARG A 233 2.78 -4.66 14.55
N GLU A 234 2.51 -4.22 15.76
CA GLU A 234 3.25 -3.12 16.39
C GLU A 234 4.68 -3.58 16.74
N MET A 235 5.66 -2.74 16.42
CA MET A 235 7.08 -2.99 16.58
C MET A 235 7.80 -1.69 16.98
N SER A 236 8.88 -1.84 17.75
CA SER A 236 9.90 -0.81 17.89
C SER A 236 10.70 -0.65 16.60
N LEU A 237 11.43 0.47 16.48
CA LEU A 237 12.38 0.68 15.39
C LEU A 237 13.45 -0.43 15.30
N GLN A 238 13.93 -0.91 16.46
CA GLN A 238 14.92 -1.98 16.49
C GLN A 238 14.37 -3.28 15.91
N GLU A 239 13.14 -3.64 16.25
CA GLU A 239 12.45 -4.80 15.69
C GLU A 239 12.24 -4.65 14.18
N LEU A 240 11.81 -3.48 13.69
CA LEU A 240 11.70 -3.23 12.25
C LEU A 240 13.04 -3.48 11.53
N VAL A 241 14.14 -2.95 12.05
CA VAL A 241 15.48 -3.13 11.46
C VAL A 241 15.89 -4.62 11.46
N GLN A 242 15.58 -5.35 12.53
CA GLN A 242 15.86 -6.79 12.61
C GLN A 242 15.05 -7.59 11.58
N GLU A 243 13.75 -7.29 11.45
CA GLU A 243 12.86 -7.91 10.47
C GLU A 243 13.29 -7.61 9.03
N SER A 244 13.59 -6.34 8.72
CA SER A 244 14.08 -5.92 7.39
C SER A 244 15.38 -6.65 7.01
N ARG A 245 16.30 -6.84 7.98
CA ARG A 245 17.55 -7.60 7.78
C ARG A 245 17.32 -9.10 7.66
N ALA A 246 16.35 -9.65 8.38
CA ALA A 246 16.00 -11.05 8.30
C ALA A 246 15.44 -11.38 6.90
N LEU A 247 14.49 -10.57 6.41
CA LEU A 247 13.94 -10.68 5.06
C LEU A 247 15.02 -10.56 3.99
N ARG A 248 15.92 -9.58 4.12
CA ARG A 248 17.04 -9.41 3.18
C ARG A 248 17.97 -10.61 3.10
N ARG A 249 18.32 -11.19 4.25
CA ARG A 249 19.14 -12.41 4.30
C ARG A 249 18.44 -13.63 3.70
N GLN A 250 17.11 -13.69 3.79
CA GLN A 250 16.36 -14.78 3.16
C GLN A 250 16.38 -14.67 1.64
N THR A 251 16.33 -13.47 1.08
CA THR A 251 16.46 -13.30 -0.37
C THR A 251 17.89 -13.52 -0.88
N GLU A 252 18.91 -12.93 -0.24
CA GLU A 252 20.30 -12.98 -0.71
C GLU A 252 20.94 -14.40 -0.65
N ASN A 253 20.28 -15.36 0.01
CA ASN A 253 20.73 -16.74 0.13
C ASN A 253 20.16 -17.69 -0.96
N PHE A 254 19.48 -17.15 -1.98
CA PHE A 254 19.06 -17.86 -3.19
C PHE A 254 19.80 -17.35 -4.42
#